data_AF-A0A7Y1LKT4-F1
#
_entry.id   AF-A0A7Y1LKT4-F1
#
_cell.length_a   1.000
_cell.length_b   1.000
_cell.length_c   1.000
_cell.angle_alpha   90.00
_cell.angle_beta   90.00
_cell.angle_gamma   90.00
#
_symmetry.space_group_name_H-M   'P 1'
#
loop_
_entity.id
_entity.type
_entity.pdbx_description
1 polymer ?
#
loop_
_entity_poly.entity_id
_entity_poly.type
_entity_poly.pdbx_seq_one_letter_code
_entity_poly.pdbx_strand_id
1 'polypeptide(L)'
;MPIDPASLLSSQKHRLIKLTVQTESDHELLLDSFSGHEAISQPFSFDLALLSRDPLIELKTVVGQPTLLEIELANGAHRCIHGHITAFNHLNNDGGLSYYSATLS
;
A
#
# COMPACT_ATOMS: atom_id res chain seq x y z
N MET A 1 2.13 -25.43 7.25
CA MET A 1 2.13 -24.53 6.07
C MET A 1 3.57 -24.36 5.63
N PRO A 2 3.95 -24.63 4.38
CA PRO A 2 5.31 -24.37 3.92
C PRO A 2 5.54 -22.86 3.89
N ILE A 3 6.61 -22.41 4.52
CA ILE A 3 7.06 -21.01 4.49
C ILE A 3 7.71 -20.81 3.12
N ASP A 4 7.11 -19.99 2.26
CA ASP A 4 7.74 -19.56 1.02
C ASP A 4 8.99 -18.73 1.35
N PRO A 5 10.20 -19.17 0.97
CA PRO A 5 11.43 -18.45 1.26
C PRO A 5 11.51 -17.10 0.53
N ALA A 6 10.84 -16.93 -0.62
CA ALA A 6 10.79 -15.64 -1.33
C ALA A 6 10.06 -14.57 -0.51
N SER A 7 9.06 -14.98 0.26
CA SER A 7 8.36 -14.10 1.20
C SER A 7 9.31 -13.53 2.26
N LEU A 8 10.43 -14.21 2.62
CA LEU A 8 11.43 -13.68 3.58
C LEU A 8 12.22 -12.47 3.05
N LEU A 9 12.25 -12.30 1.74
CA LEU A 9 13.00 -11.25 1.05
C LEU A 9 12.09 -10.11 0.56
N SER A 10 10.78 -10.20 0.79
CA SER A 10 9.86 -9.12 0.43
C SER A 10 10.11 -7.90 1.33
N SER A 11 10.21 -6.73 0.71
CA SER A 11 10.46 -5.44 1.36
C SER A 11 9.39 -5.05 2.41
N GLN A 12 8.30 -5.80 2.48
CA GLN A 12 7.19 -5.66 3.43
C GLN A 12 7.33 -6.49 4.71
N LYS A 13 8.17 -7.55 4.75
CA LYS A 13 8.03 -8.58 5.79
C LYS A 13 8.37 -8.14 7.22
N HIS A 14 9.20 -7.09 7.37
CA HIS A 14 9.61 -6.53 8.66
C HIS A 14 8.93 -5.18 8.95
N ARG A 15 7.85 -4.83 8.24
CA ARG A 15 7.12 -3.57 8.45
C ARG A 15 5.93 -3.78 9.39
N LEU A 16 5.76 -2.84 10.31
CA LEU A 16 4.59 -2.75 11.20
C LEU A 16 3.30 -2.45 10.45
N ILE A 17 3.41 -1.75 9.31
CA ILE A 17 2.29 -1.42 8.44
C ILE A 17 2.60 -1.97 7.06
N LYS A 18 1.68 -2.79 6.53
CA LYS A 18 1.81 -3.45 5.25
C LYS A 18 0.70 -3.00 4.32
N LEU A 19 1.04 -2.82 3.06
CA LEU A 19 0.09 -2.50 2.00
C LEU A 19 0.13 -3.63 0.97
N THR A 20 -1.04 -4.17 0.66
CA THR A 20 -1.22 -5.16 -0.40
C THR A 20 -2.23 -4.63 -1.40
N VAL A 21 -1.79 -4.37 -2.62
CA VAL A 21 -2.66 -3.98 -3.74
C VAL A 21 -2.88 -5.22 -4.61
N GLN A 22 -4.14 -5.57 -4.87
CA GLN A 22 -4.48 -6.70 -5.73
C GLN A 22 -4.42 -6.27 -7.20
N THR A 23 -3.24 -6.33 -7.81
CA THR A 23 -3.02 -5.98 -9.21
C THR A 23 -2.62 -7.21 -10.03
N GLU A 24 -2.93 -7.23 -11.33
CA GLU A 24 -2.48 -8.30 -12.23
C GLU A 24 -0.95 -8.32 -12.43
N SER A 25 -0.32 -7.15 -12.26
CA SER A 25 1.13 -6.97 -12.28
C SER A 25 1.65 -6.91 -10.85
N ASP A 26 2.76 -7.58 -10.55
CA ASP A 26 3.38 -7.54 -9.23
C ASP A 26 4.14 -6.21 -9.05
N HIS A 27 3.39 -5.14 -8.77
CA HIS A 27 3.98 -3.84 -8.47
C HIS A 27 4.48 -3.82 -7.03
N GLU A 28 5.80 -3.72 -6.84
CA GLU A 28 6.39 -3.58 -5.51
C GLU A 28 6.14 -2.16 -4.97
N LEU A 29 4.94 -1.94 -4.42
CA LEU A 29 4.53 -0.70 -3.75
C LEU A 29 4.72 -0.84 -2.24
N LEU A 30 5.51 0.06 -1.68
CA LEU A 30 5.82 0.13 -0.26
C LEU A 30 5.14 1.33 0.38
N LEU A 31 4.49 1.14 1.51
CA LEU A 31 3.94 2.26 2.28
C LEU A 31 5.06 2.95 3.06
N ASP A 32 5.16 4.27 2.88
CA ASP A 32 6.01 5.16 3.66
C ASP A 32 5.24 5.78 4.82
N SER A 33 4.10 6.39 4.52
CA SER A 33 3.21 6.99 5.52
C SER A 33 1.76 6.99 5.04
N PHE A 34 0.83 7.14 5.97
CA PHE A 34 -0.57 7.37 5.64
C PHE A 34 -1.23 8.30 6.66
N SER A 35 -2.26 9.00 6.21
CA SER A 35 -3.11 9.84 7.06
C SER A 35 -4.53 9.83 6.55
N GLY A 36 -5.53 10.09 7.39
CA GLY A 36 -6.90 10.05 6.93
C GLY A 36 -7.92 10.17 8.03
N HIS A 37 -9.16 9.91 7.65
CA HIS A 37 -10.34 10.16 8.47
C HIS A 37 -11.25 8.94 8.44
N GLU A 38 -11.83 8.61 9.59
CA GLU A 38 -12.84 7.57 9.73
C GLU A 38 -13.90 8.09 10.71
N ALA A 39 -15.17 7.95 10.35
CA ALA A 39 -16.30 8.44 11.15
C ALA A 39 -17.53 7.54 10.97
N ILE A 40 -18.42 7.56 11.97
CA ILE A 40 -19.66 6.79 11.92
C ILE A 40 -20.52 7.30 10.76
N SER A 41 -21.02 6.39 9.93
CA SER A 41 -21.89 6.66 8.79
C SER A 41 -21.29 7.60 7.73
N GLN A 42 -19.96 7.67 7.64
CA GLN A 42 -19.24 8.37 6.57
C GLN A 42 -18.21 7.41 5.96
N PRO A 43 -17.97 7.48 4.64
CA PRO A 43 -16.87 6.73 4.04
C PRO A 43 -15.55 7.19 4.67
N PHE A 44 -14.66 6.24 4.93
CA PHE A 44 -13.30 6.59 5.31
C PHE A 44 -12.54 7.11 4.08
N SER A 45 -11.45 7.83 4.33
CA SER A 45 -10.51 8.19 3.27
C SER A 45 -9.12 8.28 3.86
N PHE A 46 -8.19 7.53 3.29
CA PHE A 46 -6.77 7.56 3.67
C PHE A 46 -5.91 7.97 2.49
N ASP A 47 -5.12 9.01 2.68
CA ASP A 47 -4.04 9.40 1.79
C ASP A 47 -2.78 8.61 2.14
N LEU A 48 -2.23 7.93 1.15
CA LEU A 48 -1.08 7.04 1.26
C LEU A 48 0.11 7.68 0.53
N ALA A 49 1.26 7.75 1.19
CA ALA A 49 2.55 8.00 0.56
C ALA A 49 3.25 6.66 0.31
N LEU A 50 3.65 6.44 -0.94
CA LEU A 50 4.12 5.16 -1.44
C LEU A 50 5.49 5.29 -2.10
N LEU A 51 6.28 4.23 -2.02
CA LEU A 51 7.61 4.10 -2.61
C LEU A 51 7.64 2.88 -3.52
N SER A 52 8.34 2.99 -4.65
CA SER A 52 8.68 1.84 -5.47
C SER A 52 10.08 2.00 -6.07
N ARG A 53 10.69 0.87 -6.44
CA ARG A 53 11.89 0.85 -7.28
C ARG A 53 11.55 0.94 -8.77
N ASP A 54 10.28 0.73 -9.13
CA ASP A 54 9.80 0.83 -10.50
C ASP A 54 9.23 2.23 -10.77
N PRO A 55 9.86 3.04 -11.64
CA PRO A 55 9.35 4.35 -12.05
C PRO A 55 8.25 4.28 -13.12
N LEU A 56 7.97 3.11 -13.69
CA LEU A 56 7.11 2.94 -14.86
C LEU A 56 5.78 2.25 -14.53
N ILE A 57 5.35 2.31 -13.27
CA ILE A 57 4.05 1.78 -12.86
C ILE A 57 2.94 2.53 -13.61
N GLU A 58 2.22 1.81 -14.48
CA GLU A 58 1.12 2.38 -15.24
C GLU A 58 -0.02 2.78 -14.30
N LEU A 59 -0.25 4.08 -14.07
CA LEU A 59 -1.19 4.53 -13.03
C LEU A 59 -2.60 3.92 -13.13
N LYS A 60 -3.08 3.70 -14.36
CA LYS A 60 -4.39 3.09 -14.67
C LYS A 60 -4.53 1.63 -14.20
N THR A 61 -3.43 0.92 -13.97
CA THR A 61 -3.48 -0.48 -13.50
C THR A 61 -3.74 -0.56 -12.00
N VAL A 62 -3.42 0.51 -11.26
CA VAL A 62 -3.53 0.58 -9.79
C VAL A 62 -4.86 1.21 -9.35
N VAL A 63 -5.36 2.21 -10.09
CA VAL A 63 -6.66 2.83 -9.78
C VAL A 63 -7.78 1.80 -9.93
N GLY A 64 -8.67 1.76 -8.94
CA GLY A 64 -9.80 0.83 -8.85
C GLY A 64 -9.46 -0.52 -8.22
N GLN A 65 -8.18 -0.77 -7.87
CA GLN A 65 -7.78 -2.08 -7.36
C GLN A 65 -8.12 -2.24 -5.88
N PRO A 66 -8.63 -3.42 -5.48
CA PRO A 66 -8.80 -3.77 -4.08
C PRO A 66 -7.46 -3.69 -3.35
N THR A 67 -7.45 -3.03 -2.20
CA THR A 67 -6.24 -2.78 -1.44
C THR A 67 -6.49 -3.02 0.04
N LEU A 68 -5.54 -3.73 0.66
CA LEU A 68 -5.51 -4.05 2.07
C LEU A 68 -4.36 -3.32 2.75
N LEU A 69 -4.70 -2.52 3.75
CA LEU A 69 -3.78 -1.89 4.68
C LEU A 69 -3.83 -2.64 6.02
N GLU A 70 -2.73 -3.25 6.42
CA GLU A 70 -2.62 -4.02 7.65
C GLU A 70 -1.71 -3.29 8.64
N ILE A 71 -2.22 -3.04 9.85
CA ILE A 71 -1.49 -2.38 10.93
C ILE A 71 -1.31 -3.36 12.08
N GLU A 72 -0.05 -3.68 12.40
CA GLU A 72 0.29 -4.48 13.57
C GLU A 72 0.03 -3.70 14.86
N LEU A 73 -0.74 -4.30 15.77
CA LEU A 73 -1.09 -3.73 17.07
C LEU A 73 -0.14 -4.26 18.15
N ALA A 74 -0.05 -3.55 19.28
CA ALA A 74 0.85 -3.91 20.37
C ALA A 74 0.63 -5.31 20.97
N ASN A 75 -0.54 -5.92 20.77
CA ASN A 75 -0.87 -7.28 21.19
C ASN A 75 -0.55 -8.35 20.12
N GLY A 76 0.08 -7.98 19.01
CA GLY A 76 0.37 -8.86 17.87
C GLY A 76 -0.82 -9.13 16.95
N ALA A 77 -2.00 -8.57 17.23
CA ALA A 77 -3.13 -8.62 16.31
C ALA A 77 -2.94 -7.62 15.16
N HIS A 78 -3.69 -7.81 14.07
CA HIS A 78 -3.63 -6.93 12.91
C HIS A 78 -4.97 -6.19 12.76
N ARG A 79 -4.91 -4.87 12.63
CA ARG A 79 -6.04 -4.06 12.17
C ARG A 79 -5.98 -4.01 10.65
N CYS A 80 -6.98 -4.60 10.00
CA CYS A 80 -7.11 -4.63 8.55
C CYS A 80 -8.09 -3.54 8.10
N ILE A 81 -7.63 -2.66 7.21
CA ILE A 81 -8.45 -1.66 6.52
C ILE A 81 -8.46 -2.06 5.05
N HIS A 82 -9.64 -2.42 4.53
CA HIS A 82 -9.81 -2.85 3.14
C HIS A 82 -10.65 -1.83 2.38
N GLY A 83 -10.19 -1.45 1.20
CA GLY A 83 -10.85 -0.48 0.33
C GLY A 83 -10.37 -0.61 -1.11
N HIS A 84 -10.58 0.43 -1.91
CA HIS A 84 -10.08 0.53 -3.27
C HIS A 84 -9.23 1.78 -3.43
N ILE A 85 -8.24 1.72 -4.33
CA ILE A 85 -7.49 2.91 -4.72
C ILE A 85 -8.38 3.78 -5.61
N THR A 86 -8.76 4.97 -5.15
CA THR A 86 -9.61 5.92 -5.90
C THR A 86 -8.80 6.97 -6.65
N ALA A 87 -7.57 7.25 -6.20
CA ALA A 87 -6.61 8.11 -6.88
C ALA A 87 -5.20 7.54 -6.75
N PHE A 88 -4.37 7.71 -7.78
CA PHE A 88 -2.97 7.27 -7.80
C PHE A 88 -2.14 8.20 -8.67
N ASN A 89 -1.05 8.73 -8.13
CA ASN A 89 -0.21 9.75 -8.78
C ASN A 89 1.26 9.44 -8.57
N HIS A 90 2.09 9.67 -9.59
CA HIS A 90 3.54 9.72 -9.46
C HIS A 90 3.96 11.14 -9.07
N LEU A 91 4.80 11.27 -8.03
CA LEU A 91 5.23 12.55 -7.47
C LEU A 91 6.61 12.94 -8.01
N ASN A 92 7.62 12.11 -7.76
CA ASN A 92 9.00 12.36 -8.18
C ASN A 92 9.80 11.05 -8.17
N ASN A 93 11.03 11.13 -8.67
CA ASN A 93 12.02 10.07 -8.59
C ASN A 93 13.29 10.66 -7.96
N ASP A 94 13.80 10.00 -6.92
CA ASP A 94 15.03 10.38 -6.23
C ASP A 94 15.85 9.14 -5.91
N GLY A 95 17.15 9.15 -6.24
CA GLY A 95 18.09 8.10 -5.86
C GLY A 95 17.74 6.68 -6.33
N GLY A 96 16.93 6.53 -7.39
CA GLY A 96 16.45 5.21 -7.86
C GLY A 96 15.20 4.72 -7.14
N LEU A 97 14.54 5.57 -6.36
CA LEU A 97 13.21 5.36 -5.80
C LEU A 97 12.21 6.30 -6.46
N SER A 98 11.04 5.78 -6.76
CA SER A 98 9.90 6.54 -7.28
C SER A 98 8.87 6.69 -6.18
N TYR A 99 8.41 7.93 -6.01
CA TYR A 99 7.47 8.32 -4.97
C TYR A 99 6.09 8.47 -5.60
N TYR A 100 5.10 7.84 -5.00
CA TYR A 100 3.72 7.89 -5.44
C TYR A 100 2.82 8.33 -4.29
N SER A 101 1.67 8.91 -4.62
CA SER A 101 0.57 9.12 -3.68
C SER A 101 -0.65 8.34 -4.13
N ALA A 102 -1.42 7.82 -3.18
CA ALA A 102 -2.69 7.14 -3.45
C ALA A 102 -3.77 7.54 -2.45
N THR A 103 -5.03 7.43 -2.85
CA THR A 103 -6.16 7.56 -1.92
C THR A 103 -6.87 6.22 -1.81
N LEU A 104 -7.05 5.72 -0.58
CA LEU A 104 -7.77 4.51 -0.24
C LEU A 104 -9.13 4.87 0.35
N SER A 105 -10.20 4.34 -0.22
CA SER A 105 -11.60 4.58 0.20
C SER A 105 -12.50 3.36 0.03
#